data_AF-A0A7M2YCH3-F1
#
_entry.id   AF-A0A7M2YCH3-F1
#
_cell.length_a   1.000
_cell.length_b   1.000
_cell.length_c   1.000
_cell.angle_alpha   90.00
_cell.angle_beta   90.00
_cell.angle_gamma   90.00
#
_symmetry.space_group_name_H-M   'P 1'
#
loop_
_entity.id
_entity.type
_entity.pdbx_description
1 polymer ?
#
loop_
_entity_poly.entity_id
_entity_poly.type
_entity_poly.pdbx_seq_one_letter_code
_entity_poly.pdbx_strand_id
1 'polypeptide(L)'
;MESLPNLRKEFDEEYETTKKFFDLYPEGKNDYRPHEKSMKMMPLATHVAEIFGWPETIMKTDKLDFAAGDYKPTILNSKAELQQKFEEDYQKTKDTLEHTSEQDLSGRWSMNMGEKVIAEYTKYSAMRHALNQITHHRAQLGVYYRLNDIPVPGSYGPSADEQSF
;
A
#
# COMPACT_ATOMS: atom_id res chain seq x y z
N MET A 1 24.69 7.57 5.76
CA MET A 1 23.30 7.45 6.24
C MET A 1 22.76 6.20 5.58
N GLU A 2 22.29 5.23 6.35
CA GLU A 2 21.82 3.95 5.78
C GLU A 2 20.32 4.09 5.48
N SER A 3 19.98 4.36 4.22
CA SER A 3 18.60 4.58 3.79
C SER A 3 17.80 3.27 3.69
N LEU A 4 18.45 2.18 3.31
CA LEU A 4 17.80 0.88 3.13
C LEU A 4 17.32 0.24 4.44
N PRO A 5 18.12 0.19 5.53
CA PRO A 5 17.64 -0.35 6.81
C PRO A 5 16.47 0.46 7.38
N ASN A 6 16.49 1.78 7.24
CA ASN A 6 15.38 2.64 7.66
C ASN A 6 14.12 2.36 6.83
N LEU A 7 14.25 2.22 5.51
CA LEU A 7 13.12 1.91 4.64
C LEU A 7 12.49 0.55 4.97
N ARG A 8 13.31 -0.48 5.22
CA ARG A 8 12.82 -1.82 5.64
C ARG A 8 12.05 -1.74 6.96
N LYS A 9 12.60 -1.02 7.94
CA LYS A 9 11.93 -0.82 9.23
C LYS A 9 10.59 -0.10 9.08
N GLU A 10 10.56 1.01 8.35
CA GLU A 10 9.31 1.75 8.10
C GLU A 10 8.28 0.87 7.37
N PHE A 11 8.72 0.06 6.40
CA PHE A 11 7.84 -0.85 5.67
C PHE A 11 7.22 -1.93 6.59
N ASP A 12 8.01 -2.52 7.49
CA ASP A 12 7.53 -3.49 8.48
C ASP A 12 6.54 -2.84 9.48
N GLU A 13 6.81 -1.63 9.95
CA GLU A 13 5.92 -0.89 10.86
C GLU A 13 4.57 -0.55 10.19
N GLU A 14 4.60 -0.15 8.92
CA GLU A 14 3.40 0.12 8.13
C GLU A 14 2.61 -1.15 7.81
N TYR A 15 3.29 -2.29 7.64
CA TYR A 15 2.65 -3.60 7.47
C TYR A 15 1.86 -3.98 8.72
N GLU A 16 2.49 -3.97 9.90
CA GLU A 16 1.81 -4.32 11.15
C GLU A 16 0.60 -3.43 11.43
N THR A 17 0.74 -2.13 11.16
CA THR A 17 -0.37 -1.19 11.32
C THR A 17 -1.51 -1.48 10.36
N THR A 18 -1.21 -1.72 9.09
CA THR A 18 -2.24 -2.01 8.06
C THR A 18 -2.92 -3.35 8.31
N LYS A 19 -2.17 -4.34 8.79
CA LYS A 19 -2.68 -5.66 9.16
C LYS A 19 -3.85 -5.56 10.14
N LYS A 20 -3.75 -4.70 11.17
CA LYS A 20 -4.85 -4.45 12.12
C LYS A 20 -6.13 -3.99 11.43
N PHE A 21 -6.02 -3.15 10.40
CA PHE A 21 -7.19 -2.67 9.64
C PHE A 21 -7.80 -3.82 8.83
N PHE A 22 -6.99 -4.61 8.13
CA PHE A 22 -7.50 -5.74 7.34
C PHE A 22 -8.08 -6.86 8.22
N ASP A 23 -7.54 -7.06 9.42
CA ASP A 23 -8.08 -7.98 10.43
C ASP A 23 -9.48 -7.55 10.93
N LEU A 24 -9.87 -6.29 10.76
CA LEU A 24 -11.20 -5.77 11.08
C LEU A 24 -12.07 -5.51 9.84
N TYR A 25 -11.61 -5.89 8.64
CA TYR A 25 -12.36 -5.63 7.42
C TYR A 25 -13.75 -6.27 7.46
N PRO A 26 -14.83 -5.51 7.17
CA PRO A 26 -16.20 -5.99 7.27
C PRO A 26 -16.61 -6.83 6.04
N GLU A 27 -17.23 -7.99 6.28
CA GLU A 27 -17.93 -8.70 5.20
C GLU A 27 -19.22 -7.98 4.81
N GLY A 28 -19.59 -8.02 3.52
CA GLY A 28 -20.83 -7.43 3.01
C GLY A 28 -20.83 -5.90 2.84
N LYS A 29 -19.69 -5.24 3.02
CA LYS A 29 -19.55 -3.77 2.86
C LYS A 29 -18.64 -3.35 1.70
N ASN A 30 -18.26 -4.29 0.84
CA ASN A 30 -17.34 -4.09 -0.28
C ASN A 30 -17.67 -2.87 -1.16
N ASP A 31 -18.96 -2.64 -1.40
CA ASP A 31 -19.47 -1.57 -2.27
C ASP A 31 -19.74 -0.24 -1.55
N TYR A 32 -19.58 -0.17 -0.22
CA TYR A 32 -19.78 1.07 0.52
C TYR A 32 -18.79 2.13 0.05
N ARG A 33 -19.27 3.37 -0.09
CA ARG A 33 -18.46 4.57 -0.30
C ARG A 33 -19.14 5.75 0.42
N PRO A 34 -18.38 6.61 1.12
CA PRO A 34 -18.96 7.76 1.83
C PRO A 34 -19.49 8.83 0.87
N HIS A 35 -19.02 8.82 -0.38
CA HIS A 35 -19.47 9.72 -1.44
C HIS A 35 -19.39 9.03 -2.80
N GLU A 36 -20.21 9.43 -3.78
CA GLU A 36 -20.25 8.83 -5.12
C GLU A 36 -18.92 8.91 -5.89
N LYS A 37 -18.11 9.93 -5.59
CA LYS A 37 -16.77 10.17 -6.15
C LYS A 37 -15.65 9.41 -5.44
N SER A 38 -15.95 8.78 -4.31
CA SER A 38 -14.98 8.01 -3.55
C SER A 38 -14.87 6.59 -4.10
N MET A 39 -13.70 5.98 -3.93
CA MET A 39 -13.53 4.55 -4.19
C MET A 39 -14.49 3.74 -3.32
N LYS A 40 -14.91 2.57 -3.79
CA LYS A 40 -15.62 1.61 -2.96
C LYS A 40 -14.66 1.00 -1.93
N MET A 41 -15.18 0.53 -0.80
CA MET A 41 -14.38 0.05 0.33
C MET A 41 -13.43 -1.09 -0.05
N MET A 42 -13.88 -2.09 -0.84
CA MET A 42 -13.02 -3.20 -1.26
C MET A 42 -11.92 -2.77 -2.24
N PRO A 43 -12.20 -2.00 -3.31
CA PRO A 43 -11.16 -1.40 -4.14
C PRO A 43 -10.17 -0.53 -3.36
N LEU A 44 -10.61 0.26 -2.38
CA LEU A 44 -9.72 1.07 -1.54
C LEU A 44 -8.79 0.17 -0.69
N ALA A 45 -9.33 -0.85 -0.02
CA ALA A 45 -8.53 -1.77 0.78
C ALA A 45 -7.57 -2.60 -0.10
N THR A 46 -8.03 -3.04 -1.27
CA THR A 46 -7.20 -3.74 -2.26
C THR A 46 -6.06 -2.85 -2.73
N HIS A 47 -6.33 -1.58 -3.03
CA HIS A 47 -5.30 -0.63 -3.42
C HIS A 47 -4.24 -0.45 -2.32
N VAL A 48 -4.66 -0.34 -1.06
CA VAL A 48 -3.74 -0.30 0.09
C VAL A 48 -2.86 -1.55 0.14
N ALA A 49 -3.43 -2.74 -0.07
CA ALA A 49 -2.68 -4.00 -0.10
C ALA A 49 -1.67 -4.06 -1.26
N GLU A 50 -2.09 -3.68 -2.48
CA GLU A 50 -1.23 -3.69 -3.66
C GLU A 50 -0.02 -2.77 -3.54
N ILE A 51 -0.12 -1.66 -2.81
CA ILE A 51 1.01 -0.74 -2.60
C ILE A 51 2.15 -1.45 -1.85
N PHE A 52 1.88 -2.46 -1.03
CA PHE A 52 2.94 -3.26 -0.40
C PHE A 52 3.75 -4.08 -1.41
N GLY A 53 3.22 -4.34 -2.61
CA GLY A 53 3.96 -4.98 -3.70
C GLY A 53 4.74 -4.01 -4.59
N TRP A 54 4.50 -2.70 -4.47
CA TRP A 54 5.13 -1.71 -5.35
C TRP A 54 6.66 -1.65 -5.21
N PRO A 55 7.26 -1.71 -4.00
CA PRO A 55 8.71 -1.68 -3.88
C PRO A 55 9.40 -2.82 -4.65
N GLU A 56 8.82 -4.02 -4.66
CA GLU A 56 9.32 -5.13 -5.47
C GLU A 56 9.34 -4.79 -6.96
N THR A 57 8.23 -4.25 -7.48
CA THR A 57 8.11 -3.84 -8.88
C THR A 57 9.09 -2.72 -9.21
N ILE A 58 9.19 -1.70 -8.36
CA ILE A 58 10.14 -0.59 -8.50
C ILE A 58 11.59 -1.10 -8.57
N MET A 59 11.93 -2.09 -7.76
CA MET A 59 13.28 -2.65 -7.76
C MET A 59 13.56 -3.50 -9.00
N LYS A 60 12.59 -4.24 -9.52
CA LYS A 60 12.76 -5.18 -10.64
C LYS A 60 12.53 -4.57 -12.02
N THR A 61 11.93 -3.38 -12.12
CA THR A 61 11.71 -2.70 -13.39
C THR A 61 12.39 -1.34 -13.44
N ASP A 62 12.44 -0.74 -14.64
CA ASP A 62 12.87 0.65 -14.84
C ASP A 62 11.67 1.60 -14.97
N LYS A 63 10.48 1.07 -15.27
CA LYS A 63 9.25 1.84 -15.40
C LYS A 63 8.00 1.00 -15.16
N LEU A 64 6.88 1.69 -14.97
CA LEU A 64 5.52 1.16 -15.06
C LEU A 64 4.76 1.93 -16.15
N ASP A 65 4.28 1.24 -17.17
CA ASP A 65 3.58 1.85 -18.30
C ASP A 65 2.10 1.41 -18.34
N PHE A 66 1.21 2.35 -18.00
CA PHE A 66 -0.22 2.09 -17.96
C PHE A 66 -0.83 1.84 -19.36
N ALA A 67 -0.25 2.41 -20.41
CA ALA A 67 -0.74 2.19 -21.78
C ALA A 67 -0.31 0.82 -22.33
N ALA A 68 0.78 0.27 -21.81
CA ALA A 68 1.24 -1.09 -22.11
C ALA A 68 0.42 -2.17 -21.37
N GLY A 69 -0.39 -1.77 -20.39
CA GLY A 69 -1.17 -2.69 -19.56
C GLY A 69 -0.36 -3.37 -18.46
N ASP A 70 0.76 -2.76 -18.06
CA ASP A 70 1.65 -3.28 -16.99
C ASP A 70 0.94 -3.37 -15.63
N TYR A 71 -0.11 -2.58 -15.43
CA TYR A 71 -0.94 -2.62 -14.24
C TYR A 71 -2.39 -2.95 -14.59
N LYS A 72 -2.94 -3.93 -13.87
CA LYS A 72 -4.36 -4.27 -13.85
C LYS A 72 -4.80 -4.34 -12.39
N PRO A 73 -5.84 -3.58 -11.98
CA PRO A 73 -6.33 -3.65 -10.61
C PRO A 73 -6.72 -5.08 -10.23
N THR A 74 -6.22 -5.54 -9.09
CA THR A 74 -6.66 -6.80 -8.51
C THR A 74 -8.12 -6.67 -8.11
N ILE A 75 -8.91 -7.71 -8.38
CA ILE A 75 -10.32 -7.77 -7.97
C ILE A 75 -10.43 -8.78 -6.84
N LEU A 76 -10.70 -8.29 -5.64
CA LEU A 76 -10.93 -9.10 -4.44
C LEU A 76 -12.39 -8.94 -4.01
N ASN A 77 -12.94 -9.98 -3.38
CA ASN A 77 -14.36 -10.07 -3.01
C ASN A 77 -14.58 -10.41 -1.54
N SER A 78 -13.54 -10.79 -0.80
CA SER A 78 -13.64 -11.15 0.62
C SER A 78 -12.47 -10.64 1.43
N LYS A 79 -12.65 -10.61 2.75
CA LYS A 79 -11.56 -10.33 3.70
C LYS A 79 -10.42 -11.33 3.56
N ALA A 80 -10.72 -12.60 3.35
CA ALA A 80 -9.72 -13.65 3.23
C ALA A 80 -8.80 -13.42 2.01
N GLU A 81 -9.39 -13.08 0.86
CA GLU A 81 -8.65 -12.72 -0.34
C GLU A 81 -7.81 -11.45 -0.15
N LEU A 82 -8.34 -10.45 0.56
CA LEU A 82 -7.61 -9.23 0.93
C LEU A 82 -6.39 -9.53 1.80
N GLN A 83 -6.56 -10.30 2.87
CA GLN A 83 -5.47 -10.68 3.76
C GLN A 83 -4.41 -11.53 3.05
N GLN A 84 -4.83 -12.46 2.19
CA GLN A 84 -3.91 -13.27 1.40
C GLN A 84 -3.08 -12.40 0.44
N LYS A 85 -3.72 -11.53 -0.34
CA LYS A 85 -3.02 -10.63 -1.27
C LYS A 85 -2.04 -9.71 -0.54
N PHE A 86 -2.45 -9.16 0.59
CA PHE A 86 -1.61 -8.32 1.43
C PHE A 86 -0.36 -9.05 1.92
N GLU A 87 -0.52 -10.26 2.43
CA GLU A 87 0.60 -11.09 2.89
C GLU A 87 1.56 -11.45 1.76
N GLU A 88 1.02 -11.89 0.62
CA GLU A 88 1.82 -12.24 -0.55
C GLU A 88 2.67 -11.07 -1.06
N ASP A 89 2.10 -9.86 -1.10
CA ASP A 89 2.79 -8.66 -1.56
C ASP A 89 3.83 -8.18 -0.55
N TYR A 90 3.53 -8.24 0.75
CA TYR A 90 4.48 -7.95 1.81
C TYR A 90 5.70 -8.87 1.75
N GLN A 91 5.50 -10.20 1.67
CA GLN A 91 6.61 -11.16 1.66
C GLN A 91 7.48 -11.00 0.41
N LYS A 92 6.90 -10.83 -0.78
CA LYS A 92 7.67 -10.59 -2.02
C LYS A 92 8.53 -9.33 -1.94
N THR A 93 7.98 -8.26 -1.40
CA THR A 93 8.72 -7.01 -1.20
C THR A 93 9.81 -7.18 -0.15
N LYS A 94 9.54 -7.83 0.97
CA LYS A 94 10.52 -8.10 2.01
C LYS A 94 11.72 -8.88 1.47
N ASP A 95 11.48 -9.98 0.78
CA ASP A 95 12.51 -10.78 0.12
C ASP A 95 13.33 -9.95 -0.87
N THR A 96 12.67 -9.10 -1.66
CA THR A 96 13.34 -8.23 -2.62
C THR A 96 14.22 -7.20 -1.93
N LEU A 97 13.72 -6.56 -0.87
CA LEU A 97 14.47 -5.57 -0.11
C LEU A 97 15.65 -6.21 0.60
N GLU A 98 15.55 -7.44 1.12
CA GLU A 98 16.65 -8.18 1.76
C GLU A 98 17.87 -8.35 0.84
N HIS A 99 17.62 -8.57 -0.46
CA HIS A 99 18.65 -8.75 -1.48
C HIS A 99 19.03 -7.45 -2.22
N THR A 100 18.46 -6.31 -1.81
CA THR A 100 18.77 -4.99 -2.37
C THR A 100 20.00 -4.39 -1.66
N SER A 101 20.82 -3.61 -2.38
CA SER A 101 21.92 -2.81 -1.83
C SER A 101 21.58 -1.31 -1.78
N GLU A 102 22.31 -0.55 -0.96
CA GLU A 102 22.17 0.93 -0.89
C GLU A 102 22.41 1.61 -2.25
N GLN A 103 23.27 1.03 -3.10
CA GLN A 103 23.56 1.62 -4.41
C GLN A 103 22.36 1.54 -5.36
N ASP A 104 21.59 0.44 -5.28
CA ASP A 104 20.45 0.20 -6.18
C ASP A 104 19.33 1.23 -6.00
N LEU A 105 19.23 1.82 -4.80
CA LEU A 105 18.27 2.86 -4.44
C LEU A 105 18.41 4.14 -5.29
N SER A 106 19.59 4.37 -5.86
CA SER A 106 19.88 5.54 -6.71
C SER A 106 19.42 5.38 -8.17
N GLY A 107 19.04 4.16 -8.56
CA GLY A 107 18.52 3.88 -9.92
C GLY A 107 17.29 4.71 -10.23
N ARG A 108 17.08 5.05 -11.51
CA ARG A 108 15.90 5.79 -11.95
C ARG A 108 14.71 4.86 -12.14
N TRP A 109 13.52 5.36 -11.87
CA TRP A 109 12.27 4.66 -12.13
C TRP A 109 11.17 5.65 -12.54
N SER A 110 10.32 5.30 -13.50
CA SER A 110 9.27 6.20 -13.98
C SER A 110 7.89 5.55 -14.12
N MET A 111 6.85 6.37 -14.02
CA MET A 111 5.48 6.01 -14.39
C MET A 111 5.13 6.68 -15.71
N ASN A 112 4.63 5.88 -16.67
CA ASN A 112 4.37 6.31 -18.03
C ASN A 112 2.93 6.01 -18.44
N MET A 113 2.44 6.81 -19.39
CA MET A 113 1.25 6.54 -20.20
C MET A 113 1.68 6.54 -21.66
N GLY A 114 2.22 5.41 -22.13
CA GLY A 114 2.87 5.30 -23.42
C GLY A 114 4.09 6.22 -23.51
N GLU A 115 4.08 7.14 -24.48
CA GLU A 115 5.19 8.09 -24.67
C GLU A 115 5.24 9.20 -23.61
N LYS A 116 4.16 9.39 -22.83
CA LYS A 116 4.10 10.45 -21.82
C LYS A 116 4.63 9.95 -20.48
N VAL A 117 5.72 10.55 -20.00
CA VAL A 117 6.18 10.38 -18.61
C VAL A 117 5.23 11.15 -17.69
N ILE A 118 4.58 10.44 -16.77
CA ILE A 118 3.68 11.02 -15.76
C ILE A 118 4.50 11.48 -14.56
N ALA A 119 5.47 10.66 -14.14
CA ALA A 119 6.36 10.95 -13.03
C ALA A 119 7.69 10.19 -13.19
N GLU A 120 8.76 10.76 -12.62
CA GLU A 120 10.10 10.17 -12.58
C GLU A 120 10.69 10.34 -11.18
N TYR A 121 11.35 9.29 -10.70
CA TYR A 121 11.86 9.17 -9.35
C TYR A 121 13.23 8.48 -9.37
N THR A 122 13.94 8.55 -8.25
CA THR A 122 14.88 7.47 -7.91
C THR A 122 14.08 6.30 -7.32
N LYS A 123 14.61 5.09 -7.34
CA LYS A 123 13.95 3.93 -6.73
C LYS A 123 13.64 4.19 -5.25
N TYR A 124 14.56 4.84 -4.53
CA TYR A 124 14.29 5.32 -3.17
C TYR A 124 13.08 6.25 -3.06
N SER A 125 13.02 7.31 -3.87
CA SER A 125 11.93 8.28 -3.75
C SER A 125 10.59 7.72 -4.21
N ALA A 126 10.58 6.78 -5.17
CA ALA A 126 9.40 6.02 -5.54
C ALA A 126 8.88 5.15 -4.38
N MET A 127 9.77 4.42 -3.69
CA MET A 127 9.38 3.60 -2.52
C MET A 127 8.91 4.46 -1.34
N ARG A 128 9.56 5.60 -1.07
CA ARG A 128 9.06 6.56 -0.06
C ARG A 128 7.70 7.14 -0.45
N HIS A 129 7.47 7.39 -1.74
CA HIS A 129 6.16 7.79 -2.22
C HIS A 129 5.12 6.70 -1.97
N ALA A 130 5.43 5.43 -2.24
CA ALA A 130 4.56 4.29 -1.95
C ALA A 130 4.20 4.19 -0.46
N LEU A 131 5.18 4.33 0.45
CA LEU A 131 4.91 4.35 1.90
C LEU A 131 3.95 5.47 2.31
N ASN A 132 4.10 6.67 1.74
CA ASN A 132 3.14 7.76 1.98
C ASN A 132 1.73 7.45 1.46
N GLN A 133 1.61 6.71 0.35
CA GLN A 133 0.31 6.28 -0.19
C GLN A 133 -0.38 5.27 0.74
N ILE A 134 0.37 4.35 1.36
CA ILE A 134 -0.16 3.43 2.39
C ILE A 134 -0.79 4.24 3.51
N THR A 135 -0.04 5.17 4.11
CA THR A 135 -0.54 6.03 5.19
C THR A 135 -1.78 6.83 4.75
N HIS A 136 -1.72 7.44 3.56
CA HIS A 136 -2.80 8.26 3.02
C HIS A 136 -4.09 7.47 2.83
N HIS A 137 -4.03 6.32 2.15
CA HIS A 137 -5.22 5.52 1.84
C HIS A 137 -5.70 4.70 3.03
N ARG A 138 -4.82 4.27 3.96
CA ARG A 138 -5.24 3.68 5.23
C ARG A 138 -6.01 4.67 6.09
N ALA A 139 -5.59 5.94 6.12
CA ALA A 139 -6.34 6.98 6.83
C ALA A 139 -7.74 7.19 6.21
N GLN A 140 -7.86 7.15 4.88
CA GLN A 140 -9.17 7.14 4.21
C GLN A 140 -10.00 5.92 4.64
N LEU A 141 -9.42 4.72 4.65
CA LEU A 141 -10.09 3.49 5.08
C LEU A 141 -10.58 3.59 6.54
N GLY A 142 -9.80 4.23 7.42
CA GLY A 142 -10.22 4.51 8.80
C GLY A 142 -11.49 5.35 8.90
N VAL A 143 -11.69 6.34 8.02
CA VAL A 143 -12.95 7.10 7.95
C VAL A 143 -14.10 6.20 7.49
N TYR A 144 -13.85 5.28 6.55
CA TYR A 144 -14.88 4.34 6.08
C TYR A 144 -15.31 3.40 7.20
N TYR A 145 -14.36 2.93 8.00
CA TYR A 145 -14.62 2.09 9.17
C TYR A 145 -15.46 2.85 10.19
N ARG A 146 -15.05 4.08 10.54
CA ARG A 146 -15.78 4.93 11.49
C ARG A 146 -17.22 5.20 11.06
N LEU A 147 -17.46 5.44 9.77
CA LEU A 147 -18.81 5.71 9.23
C LEU A 147 -19.69 4.45 9.10
N ASN A 148 -19.12 3.26 9.32
CA ASN A 148 -19.83 1.98 9.29
C ASN A 148 -19.80 1.26 10.65
N ASP A 149 -19.51 2.00 11.73
CA ASP A 149 -19.44 1.46 13.10
C ASP A 149 -18.46 0.29 13.25
N ILE A 150 -17.38 0.29 12.45
CA ILE A 150 -16.27 -0.67 12.56
C ILE A 150 -15.19 -0.01 13.43
N PRO A 151 -14.64 -0.72 14.43
CA PRO A 151 -13.57 -0.19 15.26
C PRO A 151 -12.37 0.24 14.40
N VAL A 152 -11.79 1.42 14.68
CA VAL A 152 -10.63 1.93 13.96
C VAL A 152 -9.37 1.65 14.79
N PRO A 153 -8.40 0.86 14.31
CA PRO A 153 -7.14 0.67 15.02
C PRO A 153 -6.34 1.96 15.17
N GLY A 154 -5.49 2.01 16.19
CA GLY A 154 -4.43 3.01 16.30
C GLY A 154 -3.43 2.87 15.16
N SER A 155 -2.98 4.00 14.58
CA SER A 155 -1.92 4.00 13.56
C SER A 155 -0.57 4.41 14.15
N TYR A 156 -0.39 5.70 14.44
CA TYR A 156 0.84 6.24 15.04
C TYR A 156 0.64 6.68 16.50
N GLY A 157 -0.52 6.34 17.04
CA GLY A 157 -1.02 6.73 18.33
C GLY A 157 -2.42 6.16 18.51
N PRO A 158 -3.02 6.36 19.70
CA PRO A 158 -4.31 5.79 20.02
C PRO A 158 -5.41 6.34 19.10
N SER A 159 -6.43 5.51 18.87
CA SER A 159 -7.70 5.91 18.29
C SER A 159 -8.77 6.01 19.38
N ALA A 160 -9.99 6.42 19.03
CA ALA A 160 -11.11 6.35 19.97
C ALA A 160 -11.45 4.91 20.40
N ASP A 161 -11.06 3.92 19.58
CA ASP A 161 -11.41 2.50 19.72
C ASP A 161 -10.23 1.64 20.25
N GLU A 162 -8.99 2.15 20.21
CA GLU A 162 -7.77 1.51 20.72
C GLU A 162 -6.91 2.56 21.45
N GLN A 163 -6.96 2.56 22.79
CA GLN A 163 -6.33 3.60 23.64
C GLN A 163 -4.92 3.24 24.16
N SER A 164 -4.36 2.10 23.75
CA SER A 164 -3.02 1.67 24.17
C SER A 164 -1.92 2.50 23.49
N PHE A 165 -0.87 2.82 24.26
CA PHE A 165 0.36 3.50 23.81
C PHE A 165 1.47 2.50 23.51
#